data_AF-A0A2P6WDX2-F1
#
_entry.id   AF-A0A2P6WDX2-F1
#
_cell.length_a   1.000
_cell.length_b   1.000
_cell.length_c   1.000
_cell.angle_alpha   90.00
_cell.angle_beta   90.00
_cell.angle_gamma   90.00
#
_symmetry.space_group_name_H-M   'P 1'
#
loop_
_entity.id
_entity.type
_entity.pdbx_description
1 polymer ?
#
loop_
_entity_poly.entity_id
_entity_poly.type
_entity_poly.pdbx_seq_one_letter_code
_entity_poly.pdbx_strand_id
1 'polypeptide(L)'
;MVGLVISLFGVAGLYLLLMAEFVALMQILIYVGAVSVLIFFAIMLTRASADGGEGTGPGRRGALRAIPAFLLPTVLLVHLLFRYRVAGADIPKNIPVADLGAGLLGSYTLPFELISVVLLAAIAGAVLLAFEKRGTN
;
A
#
# COMPACT_ATOMS: atom_id res chain seq x y z
N MET A 1 -4.07 -4.78 -11.59
CA MET A 1 -4.03 -5.57 -10.34
C MET A 1 -2.84 -6.52 -10.28
N VAL A 2 -2.62 -7.38 -11.28
CA VAL A 2 -1.46 -8.30 -11.27
C VAL A 2 -0.11 -7.56 -11.10
N GLY A 3 0.09 -6.45 -11.80
CA GLY A 3 1.31 -5.63 -11.63
C GLY A 3 1.46 -5.02 -10.23
N LEU A 4 0.36 -4.67 -9.54
CA LEU A 4 0.39 -4.20 -8.15
C LEU A 4 0.80 -5.34 -7.22
N VAL A 5 0.19 -6.52 -7.36
CA VAL A 5 0.52 -7.70 -6.54
C VAL A 5 2.00 -8.07 -6.67
N ILE A 6 2.53 -8.09 -7.89
CA ILE A 6 3.96 -8.37 -8.13
C ILE A 6 4.84 -7.31 -7.47
N SER A 7 4.48 -6.03 -7.58
CA SER A 7 5.22 -4.95 -6.92
C SER A 7 5.22 -5.07 -5.40
N LEU A 8 4.08 -5.35 -4.78
CA LEU A 8 3.96 -5.52 -3.32
C LEU A 8 4.68 -6.77 -2.83
N PHE A 9 4.71 -7.83 -3.63
CA PHE A 9 5.52 -9.01 -3.34
C PHE A 9 7.02 -8.70 -3.43
N GLY A 10 7.44 -7.90 -4.41
CA GLY A 10 8.80 -7.37 -4.49
C GLY A 10 9.19 -6.56 -3.24
N VAL A 11 8.29 -5.72 -2.74
CA VAL A 11 8.49 -4.98 -1.47
C VAL A 11 8.64 -5.93 -0.28
N ALA A 12 7.85 -7.00 -0.20
CA ALA A 12 8.03 -8.02 0.83
C ALA A 12 9.42 -8.68 0.75
N GLY A 13 9.92 -8.94 -0.46
CA GLY A 13 11.30 -9.41 -0.68
C GLY A 13 12.36 -8.42 -0.19
N LEU A 14 12.15 -7.11 -0.38
CA LEU A 14 13.03 -6.08 0.17
C LEU A 14 13.03 -6.08 1.71
N TYR A 15 11.88 -6.31 2.36
CA TYR A 15 11.82 -6.45 3.82
C TYR A 15 12.56 -7.68 4.33
N LEU A 16 12.50 -8.81 3.62
CA LEU A 16 13.31 -9.98 3.96
C LEU A 16 14.81 -9.70 3.84
N LEU A 17 15.23 -8.97 2.79
CA LEU A 17 16.63 -8.57 2.63
C LEU A 17 17.10 -7.63 3.75
N LEU A 18 16.19 -6.88 4.35
CA LEU A 18 16.44 -6.00 5.49
C LEU A 18 16.26 -6.69 6.85
N MET A 19 16.19 -8.03 6.89
CA MET A 19 15.98 -8.83 8.12
C MET A 19 14.70 -8.44 8.89
N ALA A 20 13.70 -7.89 8.20
CA ALA A 20 12.41 -7.48 8.76
C ALA A 20 11.33 -8.53 8.45
N GLU A 21 11.52 -9.75 8.98
CA GLU A 21 10.70 -10.93 8.66
C GLU A 21 9.22 -10.74 8.99
N PHE A 22 8.91 -10.22 10.19
CA PHE A 22 7.53 -9.98 10.60
C PHE A 22 6.82 -9.02 9.65
N VAL A 23 7.46 -7.90 9.29
CA VAL A 23 6.89 -6.90 8.39
C VAL A 23 6.71 -7.48 6.98
N ALA A 24 7.65 -8.29 6.49
CA ALA A 24 7.53 -8.98 5.21
C ALA A 24 6.31 -9.92 5.18
N LEU A 25 6.09 -10.69 6.24
CA LEU A 25 4.93 -11.58 6.34
C LEU A 25 3.62 -10.80 6.41
N MET A 26 3.57 -9.72 7.19
CA MET A 26 2.40 -8.83 7.24
C MET A 26 2.13 -8.14 5.90
N GLN A 27 3.19 -7.80 5.14
CA GLN A 27 3.08 -7.24 3.78
C GLN A 27 2.34 -8.20 2.85
N ILE A 28 2.69 -9.49 2.90
CA ILE A 28 2.04 -10.52 2.10
C ILE A 28 0.61 -10.75 2.61
N LEU A 29 0.41 -10.93 3.91
CA LEU A 29 -0.90 -11.28 4.47
C LEU A 29 -1.94 -10.17 4.27
N ILE A 30 -1.60 -8.92 4.64
CA ILE A 30 -2.56 -7.81 4.61
C ILE A 30 -2.67 -7.23 3.20
N TYR A 31 -1.56 -6.87 2.57
CA TYR A 31 -1.64 -6.10 1.33
C TYR A 31 -1.86 -6.99 0.11
N VAL A 32 -1.08 -8.07 -0.03
CA VAL A 32 -1.26 -9.02 -1.13
C VAL A 32 -2.50 -9.88 -0.90
N GLY A 33 -2.68 -10.40 0.32
CA GLY A 33 -3.73 -11.36 0.65
C GLY A 33 -5.12 -10.76 0.86
N ALA A 34 -5.25 -9.66 1.60
CA ALA A 34 -6.55 -9.09 1.93
C ALA A 34 -6.93 -7.90 1.04
N VAL A 35 -6.12 -6.83 1.05
CA VAL A 35 -6.46 -5.56 0.39
C VAL A 35 -6.56 -5.71 -1.12
N SER A 36 -5.54 -6.30 -1.76
CA SER A 36 -5.53 -6.47 -3.22
C SER A 36 -6.67 -7.37 -3.70
N VAL A 37 -7.00 -8.42 -2.93
CA VAL A 37 -8.10 -9.34 -3.22
C VAL A 37 -9.45 -8.66 -3.05
N LEU A 38 -9.65 -7.86 -2.00
CA LEU A 38 -10.85 -7.07 -1.80
C LEU A 38 -11.09 -6.10 -2.98
N ILE A 39 -10.05 -5.40 -3.42
CA ILE A 39 -10.14 -4.51 -4.58
C ILE A 39 -10.44 -5.30 -5.85
N PHE A 40 -9.83 -6.48 -6.03
CA PHE A 40 -10.12 -7.35 -7.16
C PHE A 40 -11.61 -7.76 -7.22
N PHE A 41 -12.18 -8.18 -6.08
CA PHE A 41 -13.60 -8.48 -5.99
C PHE A 41 -14.47 -7.24 -6.26
N ALA A 42 -14.12 -6.08 -5.69
CA ALA A 42 -14.86 -4.85 -5.88
C ALA A 42 -14.93 -4.43 -7.36
N ILE A 43 -13.80 -4.51 -8.09
CA ILE A 43 -13.76 -4.21 -9.52
C ILE A 43 -14.54 -5.26 -10.32
N MET A 44 -14.40 -6.54 -9.98
CA MET A 44 -15.12 -7.61 -10.68
C MET A 44 -16.64 -7.51 -10.53
N LEU A 45 -17.12 -7.06 -9.37
CA LEU A 45 -18.54 -6.84 -9.09
C LEU A 45 -19.07 -5.51 -9.65
N THR A 46 -18.19 -4.56 -9.95
CA THR A 46 -18.58 -3.28 -10.53
C THR A 46 -18.67 -3.43 -12.04
N ARG A 47 -19.84 -3.15 -12.62
CA ARG A 47 -19.97 -3.08 -14.09
C ARG A 47 -19.16 -1.88 -14.58
N ALA A 48 -18.08 -2.14 -15.31
CA ALA A 48 -17.42 -1.10 -16.07
C ALA A 48 -18.42 -0.59 -17.12
N SER A 49 -18.74 0.71 -17.09
CA SER A 49 -19.50 1.33 -18.18
C SER A 49 -18.74 1.13 -19.48
N ALA A 50 -19.43 0.62 -20.52
CA ALA A 50 -18.87 0.41 -21.85
C ALA A 50 -18.45 1.73 -22.56
N ASP A 51 -18.73 2.88 -21.92
CA ASP A 51 -18.20 4.20 -22.27
C ASP A 51 -16.83 4.47 -21.64
N GLY A 52 -16.12 3.40 -21.27
CA GLY A 52 -14.71 3.46 -20.95
C GLY A 52 -13.99 3.89 -22.20
N GLY A 53 -13.81 5.20 -22.38
CA GLY A 53 -13.03 5.77 -23.44
C GLY A 53 -11.70 5.03 -23.50
N GLU A 54 -11.62 4.07 -24.42
CA GLU A 54 -10.39 3.60 -25.05
C GLU A 54 -9.88 4.82 -25.81
N GLY A 55 -9.44 5.81 -25.04
CA GLY A 55 -8.83 7.02 -25.52
C GLY A 55 -7.65 6.54 -26.32
N THR A 56 -7.74 6.79 -27.63
CA THR A 56 -6.68 6.67 -28.62
C THR A 56 -5.35 6.85 -27.89
N GLY A 57 -4.52 5.80 -27.89
CA GLY A 57 -3.30 5.70 -27.07
C GLY A 57 -2.54 7.02 -27.03
N PRO A 58 -1.89 7.36 -25.90
CA PRO A 58 -1.53 8.72 -25.55
C PRO A 58 -0.98 9.46 -26.76
N GLY A 59 -1.80 10.32 -27.37
CA GLY A 59 -1.37 11.11 -28.52
C GLY A 59 -0.08 11.85 -28.17
N ARG A 60 0.63 12.43 -29.14
CA ARG A 60 1.95 13.06 -28.90
C ARG A 60 2.02 13.98 -27.67
N ARG A 61 0.90 14.64 -27.33
CA ARG A 61 0.72 15.45 -26.10
C ARG A 61 0.65 14.63 -24.79
N GLY A 62 0.04 13.45 -24.78
CA GLY A 62 0.02 12.52 -23.65
C GLY A 62 1.40 11.89 -23.39
N ALA A 63 2.12 11.52 -24.46
CA ALA A 63 3.52 11.08 -24.33
C ALA A 63 4.42 12.20 -23.79
N LEU A 64 4.26 13.44 -24.26
CA LEU A 64 4.99 14.60 -23.72
C LEU A 64 4.69 14.86 -22.23
N ARG A 65 3.50 14.52 -21.73
CA ARG A 65 3.14 14.66 -20.31
C ARG A 65 3.68 13.51 -19.45
N ALA A 66 3.87 12.33 -20.02
CA ALA A 66 4.45 11.18 -19.33
C ALA A 66 5.95 11.40 -18.99
N ILE A 67 6.67 12.13 -19.86
CA ILE A 67 8.10 12.45 -19.69
C ILE A 67 8.38 13.15 -18.34
N PRO A 68 7.79 14.33 -18.03
CA PRO A 68 8.02 14.99 -16.75
C PRO A 68 7.41 14.21 -15.57
N ALA A 69 6.29 13.50 -15.76
CA ALA A 69 5.67 12.70 -14.70
C ALA A 69 6.59 11.59 -14.19
N PHE A 70 7.44 11.02 -15.06
CA PHE A 70 8.44 10.03 -14.67
C PHE A 70 9.78 10.68 -14.27
N LEU A 71 10.26 11.67 -15.03
CA LEU A 71 11.56 12.29 -14.80
C LEU A 71 11.63 13.08 -13.49
N LEU A 72 10.59 13.86 -13.16
CA LEU A 72 10.60 14.68 -11.94
C LEU A 72 10.81 13.87 -10.66
N PRO A 73 10.00 12.84 -10.34
CA PRO A 73 10.19 12.06 -9.13
C PRO A 73 11.51 11.28 -9.17
N THR A 74 11.95 10.81 -10.34
CA THR A 74 13.22 10.08 -10.48
C THR A 74 14.43 10.98 -10.23
N VAL A 75 14.48 12.16 -10.83
CA VAL A 75 15.56 13.14 -10.63
C VAL A 75 15.57 13.63 -9.19
N LEU A 76 14.40 13.90 -8.61
CA LEU A 76 14.28 14.29 -7.20
C LEU A 76 14.84 13.19 -6.29
N LEU A 77 14.46 11.94 -6.51
CA LEU A 77 14.93 10.78 -5.73
C LEU A 77 16.45 10.61 -5.86
N VAL A 78 16.99 10.66 -7.07
CA VAL A 78 18.44 10.58 -7.31
C VAL A 78 19.16 11.73 -6.61
N HIS A 79 18.67 12.96 -6.73
CA HIS A 79 19.25 14.12 -6.06
C HIS A 79 19.26 13.97 -4.53
N LEU A 80 18.17 13.50 -3.94
CA LEU A 80 18.06 13.21 -2.51
C LEU A 80 19.08 12.15 -2.07
N LEU A 81 19.20 11.05 -2.83
CA LEU A 81 20.16 9.97 -2.51
C LEU A 81 21.62 10.44 -2.57
N PHE A 82 21.97 11.29 -3.53
CA PHE A 82 23.32 11.87 -3.62
C PHE A 82 23.60 12.89 -2.51
N ARG A 83 22.60 13.72 -2.15
CA ARG A 83 22.74 14.77 -1.14
C ARG A 83 22.81 14.21 0.27
N TYR A 84 21.94 13.24 0.58
CA TYR A 84 21.84 12.61 1.89
C TYR A 84 22.49 11.22 1.86
N ARG A 85 23.71 11.12 1.29
CA ARG A 85 24.43 9.84 1.14
C ARG A 85 24.14 8.95 2.34
N VAL A 86 23.43 7.86 2.08
CA VAL A 86 23.02 6.92 3.11
C VAL A 86 24.32 6.40 3.73
N ALA A 87 24.65 6.89 4.93
CA ALA A 87 25.77 6.37 5.69
C ALA A 87 25.57 4.86 5.80
N GLY A 88 26.65 4.09 5.56
CA GLY A 88 26.60 2.65 5.37
C GLY A 88 25.59 1.99 6.31
N ALA A 89 24.60 1.32 5.72
CA ALA A 89 23.54 0.69 6.49
C ALA A 89 24.18 -0.23 7.54
N ASP A 90 23.81 -0.04 8.81
CA ASP A 90 24.12 -1.01 9.84
C ASP A 90 23.68 -2.40 9.38
N ILE A 91 24.44 -3.43 9.74
CA ILE A 91 24.10 -4.82 9.43
C ILE A 91 22.65 -5.03 9.89
N PRO A 92 21.72 -5.39 8.97
CA PRO A 92 20.32 -5.53 9.33
C PRO A 92 20.17 -6.56 10.46
N LYS A 93 19.51 -6.16 11.55
CA LYS A 93 19.29 -7.02 12.72
C LYS A 93 17.84 -7.48 12.71
N ASN A 94 17.64 -8.78 12.85
CA ASN A 94 16.31 -9.32 13.10
C ASN A 94 15.86 -8.90 14.51
N ILE A 95 14.68 -8.28 14.60
CA ILE A 95 14.05 -7.91 15.87
C ILE A 95 13.00 -8.98 16.19
N PRO A 96 13.11 -9.67 17.35
CA PRO A 96 12.11 -10.64 17.77
C PRO A 96 10.70 -10.04 17.81
N VAL A 97 9.70 -10.82 17.41
CA VAL A 97 8.29 -10.39 17.43
C VAL A 97 7.83 -10.00 18.84
N ALA A 98 8.40 -10.64 19.87
CA ALA A 98 8.12 -10.30 21.27
C ALA A 98 8.49 -8.83 21.59
N ASP A 99 9.63 -8.35 21.09
CA ASP A 99 10.10 -6.99 21.32
C ASP A 99 9.25 -5.97 20.54
N LEU A 100 8.80 -6.34 19.34
CA LEU A 100 7.82 -5.53 18.58
C LEU A 100 6.50 -5.40 19.35
N GLY A 101 6.00 -6.50 19.92
CA GLY A 101 4.80 -6.50 20.75
C GLY A 101 4.96 -5.65 22.01
N ALA A 102 6.10 -5.77 22.69
CA ALA A 102 6.43 -4.94 23.86
C ALA A 102 6.50 -3.45 23.51
N GLY A 103 7.06 -3.10 22.35
CA GLY A 103 7.08 -1.73 21.84
C GLY A 103 5.67 -1.20 21.54
N LEU A 104 4.84 -1.99 20.86
CA LEU A 104 3.47 -1.63 20.50
C LEU A 104 2.57 -1.41 21.71
N LEU A 105 2.69 -2.26 22.73
CA LEU A 105 1.91 -2.19 23.98
C LEU A 105 2.59 -1.37 25.09
N GLY A 106 3.77 -0.81 24.81
CA GLY A 106 4.51 0.05 25.71
C GLY A 106 4.60 1.46 25.14
N SER A 107 5.74 1.79 24.53
CA SER A 107 6.04 3.13 24.00
C SER A 107 5.05 3.61 22.93
N TYR A 108 4.46 2.68 22.16
CA TYR A 108 3.53 2.99 21.07
C TYR A 108 2.07 2.66 21.39
N THR A 109 1.70 2.58 22.67
CA THR A 109 0.32 2.27 23.10
C THR A 109 -0.69 3.26 22.54
N LEU A 110 -0.39 4.57 22.58
CA LEU A 110 -1.29 5.61 22.08
C LEU A 110 -1.56 5.48 20.56
N PRO A 111 -0.53 5.38 19.69
CA PRO A 111 -0.75 5.06 18.28
C PRO A 111 -1.52 3.77 18.03
N PHE A 112 -1.25 2.71 18.80
CA PHE A 112 -1.93 1.43 18.67
C PHE A 112 -3.43 1.54 18.98
N GLU A 113 -3.79 2.26 20.05
CA GLU A 113 -5.17 2.53 20.41
C GLU A 113 -5.89 3.37 19.33
N LEU A 114 -5.23 4.42 18.82
CA LEU A 114 -5.79 5.25 17.76
C LEU A 114 -6.09 4.44 16.49
N ILE A 115 -5.18 3.56 16.08
CA ILE A 115 -5.39 2.68 14.92
C ILE A 115 -6.57 1.73 15.19
N SER A 116 -6.70 1.22 16.41
CA SER A 116 -7.81 0.33 16.78
C SER A 116 -9.17 1.04 16.68
N VAL A 117 -9.26 2.30 17.13
CA VAL A 117 -10.45 3.14 16.97
C VAL A 117 -10.74 3.41 15.49
N VAL A 118 -9.72 3.70 14.68
CA VAL A 118 -9.88 3.91 13.23
C VAL A 118 -10.40 2.65 12.55
N LEU A 119 -9.89 1.47 12.91
CA LEU A 119 -10.36 0.19 12.37
C LEU A 119 -11.80 -0.11 12.78
N LEU A 120 -12.16 0.17 14.05
CA LEU A 120 -13.54 0.05 14.53
C LEU A 120 -14.48 0.96 13.72
N ALA A 121 -14.10 2.23 13.55
CA ALA A 121 -14.86 3.20 12.77
C ALA A 121 -14.99 2.79 11.29
N ALA A 122 -13.92 2.23 10.69
CA ALA A 122 -13.94 1.73 9.32
C ALA A 122 -14.93 0.57 9.13
N ILE A 123 -14.95 -0.39 10.07
CA ILE A 123 -15.90 -1.52 10.04
C ILE A 123 -17.33 -1.01 10.24
N ALA A 124 -17.56 -0.14 11.22
CA ALA A 124 -18.88 0.47 11.45
C ALA A 124 -19.37 1.23 10.20
N GLY A 125 -18.50 2.02 9.57
CA GLY A 125 -18.79 2.74 8.33
C GLY A 125 -19.12 1.80 7.17
N ALA A 126 -18.35 0.72 6.99
CA ALA A 126 -18.62 -0.28 5.96
C ALA A 126 -19.99 -0.98 6.15
N VAL A 127 -20.36 -1.30 7.40
CA VAL A 127 -21.65 -1.92 7.74
C VAL A 127 -22.81 -0.96 7.49
N LEU A 128 -22.71 0.31 7.93
CA LEU A 128 -23.75 1.32 7.71
C LEU A 128 -24.01 1.55 6.21
N LEU A 129 -22.94 1.70 5.42
CA LEU A 129 -23.04 1.85 3.96
C LEU A 129 -23.67 0.64 3.27
N ALA A 130 -23.40 -0.57 3.76
CA ALA A 130 -24.01 -1.78 3.23
C ALA A 130 -25.52 -1.86 3.51
N PHE A 131 -25.98 -1.29 4.63
CA PHE A 131 -27.41 -1.31 5.02
C PHE A 131 -28.24 -0.22 4.34
N GLU A 132 -27.70 0.98 4.10
CA GLU A 132 -28.42 2.09 3.44
C GLU A 132 -29.04 1.67 2.10
N LYS A 133 -28.35 0.78 1.37
CA LYS A 133 -28.78 0.27 0.06
C LYS A 133 -30.01 -0.65 0.10
N ARG A 134 -30.47 -1.09 1.28
CA ARG A 134 -31.67 -1.93 1.44
C ARG A 134 -32.94 -1.15 1.82
N GLY A 135 -32.83 0.15 2.14
CA GLY A 135 -33.91 0.95 2.74
C GLY A 135 -34.87 1.66 1.78
N THR A 136 -34.67 1.58 0.46
CA THR A 136 -35.59 2.19 -0.52
C THR A 136 -36.17 1.11 -1.45
N ASN A 137 -37.22 0.45 -0.99
CA ASN A 137 -38.30 -0.07 -1.81
C ASN A 137 -39.61 0.52 -1.29
#